data_AF-A0A1F2X7E7-F1
#
_entry.id   AF-A0A1F2X7E7-F1
#
_cell.length_a   1.000
_cell.length_b   1.000
_cell.length_c   1.000
_cell.angle_alpha   90.00
_cell.angle_beta   90.00
_cell.angle_gamma   90.00
#
_symmetry.space_group_name_H-M   'P 1'
#
loop_
_entity.id
_entity.type
_entity.pdbx_description
1 polymer ?
#
loop_
_entity_poly.entity_id
_entity_poly.type
_entity_poly.pdbx_seq_one_letter_code
_entity_poly.pdbx_strand_id
1 'polypeptide(L)'
;MGFRRSWVADAPAGKRAVAMLVAKLRGEAYVTEVALPQQAEPVAPAPPVIDLTKAIVALVTEGGLVPEDNPDRIESSSATRWARYPLEMLERNQAPAFRSIHAGYDSQWVDADPDRMVPIDALRALAAEGVIGAVHEYFYVTTGTGTTVAHAERMGDEIAKQLIADGVQAVIATST
;
A
#
# COMPACT_ATOMS: atom_id res chain seq x y z
N MET A 1 -25.59 -0.75 2.90
CA MET A 1 -25.54 -0.25 4.29
C MET A 1 -25.31 -1.45 5.21
N GLY A 2 -24.12 -1.57 5.82
CA GLY A 2 -23.77 -2.69 6.69
C GLY A 2 -24.25 -2.45 8.12
N PHE A 3 -25.04 -3.36 8.68
CA PHE A 3 -25.45 -3.28 10.07
C PHE A 3 -24.43 -4.02 10.94
N ARG A 4 -23.84 -3.33 11.93
CA ARG A 4 -23.07 -4.01 12.97
C ARG A 4 -24.04 -4.83 13.82
N ARG A 5 -23.81 -6.14 13.90
CA ARG A 5 -24.56 -7.03 14.79
C ARG A 5 -23.66 -7.48 15.92
N SER A 6 -24.12 -7.26 17.15
CA SER A 6 -23.51 -7.87 18.32
C SER A 6 -23.96 -9.33 18.41
N TRP A 7 -23.02 -10.24 18.67
CA TRP A 7 -23.29 -11.65 18.90
C TRP A 7 -22.63 -12.07 20.21
N VAL A 8 -23.34 -12.85 21.03
CA VAL A 8 -22.82 -13.44 22.27
C VAL A 8 -22.52 -14.91 21.99
N ALA A 9 -21.27 -15.29 22.19
CA ALA A 9 -20.78 -16.65 21.95
C ALA A 9 -20.79 -17.49 23.23
N ASP A 10 -20.93 -18.81 23.08
CA ASP A 10 -20.97 -19.76 24.21
C ASP A 10 -19.63 -19.92 24.93
N ALA A 11 -18.52 -19.55 24.28
CA ALA A 11 -17.17 -19.61 24.83
C ALA A 11 -16.39 -18.32 24.52
N PRO A 12 -15.36 -17.95 25.30
CA PRO A 12 -14.51 -16.78 25.02
C PRO A 12 -13.77 -16.88 23.68
N ALA A 13 -13.53 -15.74 23.01
CA ALA A 13 -12.91 -15.69 21.68
C ALA A 13 -11.57 -16.42 21.60
N GLY A 14 -10.72 -16.30 22.63
CA GLY A 14 -9.44 -17.00 22.69
C GLY A 14 -9.57 -18.53 22.65
N LYS A 15 -10.55 -19.11 23.34
CA LYS A 15 -10.77 -20.57 23.31
C LYS A 15 -11.20 -21.04 21.92
N ARG A 16 -12.09 -20.29 21.27
CA ARG A 16 -12.61 -20.63 19.94
C ARG A 16 -11.52 -20.51 18.87
N ALA A 17 -10.73 -19.44 18.93
CA ALA A 17 -9.58 -19.24 18.04
C ALA A 17 -8.54 -20.36 18.17
N VAL A 18 -8.20 -20.76 19.41
CA VAL A 18 -7.26 -21.87 19.65
C VAL A 18 -7.83 -23.21 19.18
N ALA A 19 -9.10 -23.51 19.43
CA ALA A 19 -9.73 -24.73 18.95
C ALA A 19 -9.70 -24.84 17.42
N MET A 20 -10.01 -23.74 16.73
CA MET A 20 -9.90 -23.64 15.26
C MET A 20 -8.45 -23.83 14.78
N LEU A 21 -7.46 -23.22 15.45
CA LEU A 21 -6.04 -23.40 15.12
C LEU A 21 -5.61 -24.86 15.28
N VAL A 22 -6.01 -25.52 16.38
CA VAL A 22 -5.70 -26.93 16.63
C VAL A 22 -6.32 -27.83 15.56
N ALA A 23 -7.59 -27.62 15.21
CA ALA A 23 -8.25 -28.35 14.13
C ALA A 23 -7.49 -28.19 12.80
N LYS A 24 -7.12 -26.94 12.44
CA LYS A 24 -6.31 -26.65 11.25
C LYS A 24 -4.98 -27.40 11.26
N LEU A 25 -4.24 -27.38 12.37
CA LEU A 25 -2.95 -28.06 12.50
C LEU A 25 -3.06 -29.59 12.42
N ARG A 26 -4.23 -30.16 12.73
CA ARG A 26 -4.51 -31.59 12.63
C ARG A 26 -5.08 -32.02 11.27
N GLY A 27 -5.31 -31.08 10.35
CA GLY A 27 -5.99 -31.36 9.08
C GLY A 27 -7.49 -31.67 9.24
N GLU A 28 -8.08 -31.29 10.38
CA GLU A 28 -9.50 -31.43 10.65
C GLU A 28 -10.28 -30.27 9.99
N ALA A 29 -11.59 -30.47 9.77
CA ALA A 29 -12.46 -29.41 9.30
C ALA A 29 -12.58 -28.29 10.33
N TYR A 30 -12.51 -27.04 9.88
CA TYR A 30 -12.71 -25.86 10.71
C TYR A 30 -13.45 -24.77 9.93
N VAL A 31 -14.15 -23.87 10.64
CA VAL A 31 -14.88 -22.75 10.05
C VAL A 31 -14.39 -21.46 10.72
N THR A 32 -14.05 -20.46 9.91
CA THR A 32 -13.71 -19.12 10.40
C THR A 32 -14.97 -18.42 10.93
N GLU A 33 -14.89 -17.89 12.14
CA GLU A 33 -15.95 -17.02 12.70
C GLU A 33 -15.91 -15.62 12.09
N VAL A 34 -14.76 -15.21 11.54
CA VAL A 34 -14.63 -14.01 10.72
C VAL A 34 -15.05 -14.40 9.32
N ALA A 35 -16.26 -14.01 8.93
CA ALA A 35 -16.66 -14.11 7.54
C ALA A 35 -15.65 -13.32 6.71
N LEU A 36 -14.99 -14.00 5.78
CA LEU A 36 -14.24 -13.29 4.74
C LEU A 36 -15.24 -12.35 4.05
N PRO A 37 -14.85 -11.10 3.74
CA PRO A 37 -15.72 -10.18 3.04
C PRO A 37 -16.26 -10.88 1.79
N GLN A 38 -17.57 -11.15 1.76
CA GLN A 38 -18.23 -11.72 0.57
C GLN A 38 -18.22 -10.73 -0.61
N GLN A 39 -17.76 -9.50 -0.36
CA GLN A 39 -17.90 -8.30 -1.18
C GLN A 39 -16.57 -7.56 -1.34
N ALA A 40 -15.43 -8.26 -1.36
CA ALA A 40 -14.33 -7.68 -2.12
C ALA A 40 -14.84 -7.66 -3.56
N GLU A 41 -15.23 -6.49 -4.06
CA GLU A 41 -15.62 -6.34 -5.45
C GLU A 41 -14.48 -6.90 -6.29
N PRO A 42 -14.72 -7.91 -7.14
CA PRO A 42 -13.64 -8.56 -7.87
C PRO A 42 -13.05 -7.54 -8.84
N VAL A 43 -11.93 -6.93 -8.45
CA VAL A 43 -11.13 -6.09 -9.34
C VAL A 43 -10.43 -7.03 -10.31
N ALA A 44 -10.75 -6.92 -11.59
CA ALA A 44 -10.08 -7.69 -12.62
C ALA A 44 -8.58 -7.35 -12.60
N PRO A 45 -7.68 -8.36 -12.60
CA PRO A 45 -6.25 -8.09 -12.71
C PRO A 45 -5.95 -7.26 -13.96
N ALA A 46 -5.03 -6.29 -13.82
CA ALA A 46 -4.56 -5.53 -14.98
C ALA A 46 -3.90 -6.48 -16.01
N PRO A 47 -4.04 -6.20 -17.31
CA PRO A 47 -3.31 -6.95 -18.34
C PRO A 47 -1.80 -6.97 -18.05
N PRO A 48 -1.09 -8.07 -18.35
CA PRO A 48 0.34 -8.15 -18.11
C PRO A 48 1.10 -7.16 -19.00
N VAL A 49 2.17 -6.58 -18.46
CA VAL A 49 3.13 -5.81 -19.25
C VAL A 49 3.99 -6.78 -20.06
N ILE A 50 3.88 -6.72 -21.39
CA ILE A 50 4.49 -7.69 -22.30
C ILE A 50 6.01 -7.52 -22.40
N ASP A 51 6.50 -6.28 -22.40
CA ASP A 51 7.92 -5.96 -22.56
C ASP A 51 8.35 -4.97 -21.47
N LEU A 52 8.89 -5.51 -20.38
CA LEU A 52 9.36 -4.72 -19.25
C LEU A 52 10.49 -3.76 -19.64
N THR A 53 11.34 -4.13 -20.60
CA THR A 53 12.49 -3.32 -21.05
C THR A 53 12.08 -1.99 -21.69
N LYS A 54 10.79 -1.80 -21.99
CA LYS A 54 10.19 -0.56 -22.48
C LYS A 54 9.24 0.10 -21.49
N ALA A 55 8.96 -0.56 -20.37
CA ALA A 55 7.98 -0.10 -19.41
C ALA A 55 8.54 1.02 -18.54
N ILE A 56 7.74 2.06 -18.36
CA ILE A 56 7.89 3.05 -17.30
C ILE A 56 7.17 2.49 -16.07
N VAL A 57 7.90 2.31 -14.98
CA VAL A 57 7.38 1.75 -13.72
C VAL A 57 7.30 2.84 -12.66
N ALA A 58 6.14 2.98 -12.01
CA ALA A 58 5.91 3.94 -10.94
C ALA A 58 5.75 3.28 -9.56
N LEU A 59 5.94 4.09 -8.51
CA LEU A 59 5.73 3.71 -7.12
C LEU A 59 4.51 4.42 -6.55
N VAL A 60 3.62 3.65 -5.93
CA VAL A 60 2.49 4.16 -5.15
C VAL A 60 2.59 3.51 -3.77
N THR A 61 2.51 4.31 -2.70
CA THR A 61 2.58 3.79 -1.34
C THR A 61 1.39 4.24 -0.49
N GLU A 62 0.85 3.30 0.26
CA GLU A 62 -0.13 3.57 1.33
C GLU A 62 0.55 3.69 2.71
N GLY A 63 1.88 3.62 2.75
CA GLY A 63 2.67 3.61 3.97
C GLY A 63 2.93 4.99 4.57
N GLY A 64 2.45 6.08 3.97
CA GLY A 64 2.47 7.42 4.55
C GLY A 64 3.83 8.12 4.58
N LEU A 65 4.74 7.82 3.67
CA LEU A 65 6.03 8.53 3.57
C LEU A 65 5.86 9.95 3.00
N VAL A 66 6.11 10.95 3.83
CA VAL A 66 5.93 12.38 3.50
C VAL A 66 7.18 13.18 3.93
N PRO A 67 7.41 14.37 3.38
CA PRO A 67 8.37 15.32 3.95
C PRO A 67 8.06 15.57 5.44
N GLU A 68 9.08 15.90 6.24
CA GLU A 68 9.02 16.03 7.71
C GLU A 68 7.80 16.83 8.19
N ASP A 69 7.52 17.95 7.50
CA ASP A 69 6.47 18.90 7.81
C ASP A 69 5.09 18.51 7.27
N ASN A 70 4.98 17.45 6.46
CA ASN A 70 3.76 16.96 5.83
C ASN A 70 2.95 18.12 5.18
N PRO A 71 3.50 18.76 4.14
CA PRO A 71 2.96 20.01 3.61
C PRO A 71 1.53 19.86 3.06
N ASP A 72 1.21 18.67 2.55
CA ASP A 72 -0.11 18.30 2.01
C ASP A 72 -1.12 17.91 3.09
N ARG A 73 -0.68 17.83 4.36
CA ARG A 73 -1.51 17.50 5.52
C ARG A 73 -2.30 16.20 5.32
N ILE A 74 -1.62 15.18 4.77
CA ILE A 74 -2.18 13.83 4.68
C ILE A 74 -2.44 13.34 6.11
N GLU A 75 -3.61 12.76 6.34
CA GLU A 75 -3.95 12.23 7.66
C GLU A 75 -3.19 10.92 7.94
N SER A 76 -2.75 10.72 9.18
CA SER A 76 -2.04 9.51 9.63
C SER A 76 -2.90 8.24 9.61
N SER A 77 -4.22 8.41 9.59
CA SER A 77 -5.23 7.39 9.44
C SER A 77 -6.49 7.99 8.82
N SER A 78 -7.32 7.16 8.20
CA SER A 78 -8.54 7.55 7.51
C SER A 78 -8.28 8.66 6.49
N ALA A 79 -7.21 8.52 5.70
CA ALA A 79 -6.78 9.56 4.78
C ALA A 79 -7.89 9.94 3.80
N THR A 80 -8.06 11.25 3.65
CA THR A 80 -8.90 11.84 2.61
C THR A 80 -8.06 12.50 1.53
N ARG A 81 -6.73 12.52 1.70
CA ARG A 81 -5.76 13.17 0.83
C ARG A 81 -4.69 12.19 0.39
N TRP A 82 -4.09 12.52 -0.75
CA TRP A 82 -2.89 11.92 -1.27
C TRP A 82 -2.02 13.03 -1.84
N ALA A 83 -0.73 12.75 -1.99
CA ALA A 83 0.22 13.66 -2.64
C ALA A 83 1.17 12.86 -3.54
N ARG A 84 1.93 13.59 -4.36
CA ARG A 84 3.06 13.03 -5.10
C ARG A 84 4.29 13.87 -4.84
N TYR A 85 5.45 13.22 -4.76
CA TYR A 85 6.73 13.90 -4.57
C TYR A 85 7.75 13.39 -5.60
N PRO A 86 8.65 14.26 -6.08
CA PRO A 86 9.76 13.84 -6.92
C PRO A 86 10.61 12.78 -6.22
N LEU A 87 10.98 11.73 -6.94
CA LEU A 87 11.86 10.66 -6.44
C LEU A 87 13.27 11.18 -6.08
N GLU A 88 13.73 12.25 -6.73
CA GLU A 88 14.98 12.94 -6.40
C GLU A 88 15.03 13.42 -4.93
N MET A 89 13.88 13.70 -4.32
CA MET A 89 13.82 14.09 -2.91
C MET A 89 14.22 12.95 -1.95
N LEU A 90 14.19 11.69 -2.40
CA LEU A 90 14.60 10.53 -1.61
C LEU A 90 16.09 10.18 -1.76
N GLU A 91 16.85 10.97 -2.53
CA GLU A 91 18.28 10.71 -2.68
C GLU A 91 19.03 10.99 -1.38
N ARG A 92 19.78 9.96 -0.92
CA ARG A 92 20.50 9.92 0.37
C ARG A 92 21.37 11.14 0.69
N ASN A 93 21.78 11.92 -0.32
CA ASN A 93 22.67 13.07 -0.19
C ASN A 93 22.00 14.43 -0.47
N GLN A 94 20.68 14.48 -0.71
CA GLN A 94 19.98 15.72 -1.09
C GLN A 94 18.68 15.99 -0.32
N ALA A 95 18.28 15.14 0.62
CA ALA A 95 16.92 15.15 1.11
C ALA A 95 16.66 16.14 2.28
N PRO A 96 15.49 16.83 2.31
CA PRO A 96 14.81 17.11 3.56
C PRO A 96 14.49 15.79 4.28
N ALA A 97 14.39 15.79 5.61
CA ALA A 97 13.98 14.59 6.34
C ALA A 97 12.59 14.13 5.83
N PHE A 98 12.48 12.85 5.45
CA PHE A 98 11.18 12.20 5.23
C PHE A 98 10.85 11.38 6.47
N ARG A 99 9.56 11.24 6.74
CA ARG A 99 9.06 10.39 7.79
C ARG A 99 7.78 9.71 7.36
N SER A 100 7.50 8.56 7.95
CA SER A 100 6.17 7.98 7.87
C SER A 100 5.24 8.66 8.87
N ILE A 101 4.04 9.01 8.40
CA ILE A 101 2.93 9.44 9.25
C ILE A 101 1.93 8.31 9.54
N HIS A 102 2.16 7.10 9.04
CA HIS A 102 1.17 6.03 9.07
C HIS A 102 0.99 5.44 10.47
N ALA A 103 -0.24 5.44 10.99
CA ALA A 103 -0.54 5.02 12.36
C ALA A 103 -0.64 3.49 12.57
N GLY A 104 -0.36 2.69 11.55
CA GLY A 104 -0.56 1.23 11.56
C GLY A 104 0.66 0.37 11.87
N TYR A 105 1.88 0.94 11.96
CA TYR A 105 3.11 0.20 12.23
C TYR A 105 4.20 1.11 12.85
N ASP A 106 5.30 0.51 13.31
CA ASP A 106 6.48 1.23 13.82
C ASP A 106 7.33 1.78 12.65
N SER A 107 7.36 3.11 12.52
CA SER A 107 8.02 3.80 11.41
C SER A 107 9.54 3.83 11.48
N GLN A 108 10.16 3.47 12.62
CA GLN A 108 11.59 3.70 12.85
C GLN A 108 12.48 3.16 11.72
N TRP A 109 12.12 2.00 11.15
CA TRP A 109 12.90 1.38 10.08
C TRP A 109 12.72 2.08 8.73
N VAL A 110 11.54 2.61 8.44
CA VAL A 110 11.28 3.40 7.23
C VAL A 110 11.93 4.78 7.36
N ASP A 111 11.80 5.41 8.52
CA ASP A 111 12.36 6.73 8.77
C ASP A 111 13.90 6.71 8.66
N ALA A 112 14.53 5.60 9.09
CA ALA A 112 15.95 5.39 8.92
C ALA A 112 16.36 5.05 7.47
N ASP A 113 15.46 4.47 6.68
CA ASP A 113 15.73 3.97 5.34
C ASP A 113 14.45 3.92 4.48
N PRO A 114 14.10 5.02 3.78
CA PRO A 114 12.87 5.11 2.99
C PRO A 114 12.75 4.07 1.87
N ASP A 115 13.88 3.53 1.41
CA ASP A 115 13.95 2.43 0.43
C ASP A 115 13.17 1.19 0.89
N ARG A 116 12.98 1.00 2.22
CA ARG A 116 12.17 -0.08 2.78
C ARG A 116 10.67 0.03 2.45
N MET A 117 10.20 1.22 2.10
CA MET A 117 8.82 1.45 1.69
C MET A 117 8.72 1.82 0.23
N VAL A 118 9.58 2.72 -0.24
CA VAL A 118 9.59 3.23 -1.60
C VAL A 118 10.91 2.75 -2.22
N PRO A 119 10.97 1.50 -2.74
CA PRO A 119 12.22 0.81 -3.13
C PRO A 119 12.79 1.35 -4.44
N ILE A 120 13.19 2.63 -4.41
CA ILE A 120 13.75 3.35 -5.53
C ILE A 120 15.13 2.79 -5.88
N ASP A 121 15.91 2.36 -4.89
CA ASP A 121 17.20 1.70 -5.07
C ASP A 121 17.08 0.44 -5.93
N ALA A 122 16.12 -0.44 -5.63
CA ALA A 122 15.85 -1.66 -6.37
C ALA A 122 15.36 -1.37 -7.79
N LEU A 123 14.42 -0.42 -7.95
CA LEU A 123 13.93 -0.03 -9.28
C LEU A 123 15.02 0.60 -10.15
N ARG A 124 15.89 1.42 -9.56
CA ARG A 124 17.05 1.99 -10.27
C ARG A 124 18.06 0.93 -10.67
N ALA A 125 18.32 -0.07 -9.83
CA ALA A 125 19.15 -1.21 -10.18
C ALA A 125 18.57 -1.98 -11.37
N LEU A 126 17.26 -2.29 -11.33
CA LEU A 126 16.56 -2.96 -12.43
C LEU A 126 16.58 -2.16 -13.74
N ALA A 127 16.46 -0.83 -13.67
CA ALA A 127 16.59 0.03 -14.85
C ALA A 127 18.02 0.04 -15.39
N ALA A 128 19.04 0.10 -14.53
CA ALA A 128 20.45 0.06 -14.92
C ALA A 128 20.84 -1.29 -15.54
N GLU A 129 20.25 -2.39 -15.07
CA GLU A 129 20.40 -3.73 -15.65
C GLU A 129 19.61 -3.93 -16.95
N GLY A 130 18.78 -2.96 -17.35
CA GLY A 130 17.93 -3.03 -18.54
C GLY A 130 16.72 -3.96 -18.40
N VAL A 131 16.37 -4.37 -17.17
CA VAL A 131 15.19 -5.21 -16.88
C VAL A 131 13.90 -4.42 -17.09
N ILE A 132 13.92 -3.14 -16.70
CA ILE A 132 12.83 -2.18 -16.95
C ILE A 132 13.32 -1.04 -17.84
N GLY A 133 12.39 -0.39 -18.56
CA GLY A 133 12.73 0.73 -19.45
C GLY A 133 13.12 1.99 -18.68
N ALA A 134 12.27 2.40 -17.73
CA ALA A 134 12.53 3.57 -16.89
C ALA A 134 11.76 3.51 -15.56
N VAL A 135 12.23 4.30 -14.60
CA VAL A 135 11.49 4.61 -13.37
C VAL A 135 10.76 5.94 -13.56
N HIS A 136 9.47 5.99 -13.25
CA HIS A 136 8.69 7.23 -13.26
C HIS A 136 9.24 8.22 -12.24
N GLU A 137 9.29 9.51 -12.57
CA GLU A 137 10.03 10.52 -11.79
C GLU A 137 9.37 10.89 -10.44
N TYR A 138 8.10 10.56 -10.24
CA TYR A 138 7.36 10.80 -8.99
C TYR A 138 6.99 9.48 -8.29
N PHE A 139 6.85 9.53 -6.97
CA PHE A 139 6.06 8.55 -6.23
C PHE A 139 4.80 9.18 -5.67
N TYR A 140 3.78 8.36 -5.46
CA TYR A 140 2.48 8.78 -4.96
C TYR A 140 2.27 8.20 -3.55
N VAL A 141 1.69 8.97 -2.65
CA VAL A 141 1.51 8.59 -1.25
C VAL A 141 0.13 8.91 -0.71
N THR A 142 -0.40 7.99 0.09
CA THR A 142 -1.51 8.20 1.02
C THR A 142 -1.29 7.35 2.29
N THR A 143 -2.27 7.28 3.20
CA THR A 143 -2.26 6.30 4.30
C THR A 143 -3.41 5.30 4.15
N GLY A 144 -3.11 4.01 4.26
CA GLY A 144 -4.12 2.95 4.14
C GLY A 144 -4.92 2.72 5.42
N THR A 145 -4.35 3.01 6.60
CA THR A 145 -4.95 2.72 7.91
C THR A 145 -6.30 3.41 8.10
N GLY A 146 -7.39 2.65 8.13
CA GLY A 146 -8.74 3.18 8.39
C GLY A 146 -9.37 3.97 7.25
N THR A 147 -8.72 4.02 6.08
CA THR A 147 -9.23 4.71 4.90
C THR A 147 -10.48 4.00 4.38
N THR A 148 -11.53 4.79 4.10
CA THR A 148 -12.79 4.24 3.60
C THR A 148 -12.62 3.79 2.16
N VAL A 149 -13.35 2.75 1.74
CA VAL A 149 -13.34 2.28 0.35
C VAL A 149 -13.63 3.43 -0.63
N ALA A 150 -14.62 4.26 -0.34
CA ALA A 150 -14.96 5.40 -1.19
C ALA A 150 -13.84 6.44 -1.33
N HIS A 151 -13.04 6.68 -0.28
CA HIS A 151 -11.88 7.55 -0.38
C HIS A 151 -10.74 6.87 -1.13
N ALA A 152 -10.48 5.58 -0.88
CA ALA A 152 -9.47 4.81 -1.58
C ALA A 152 -9.75 4.74 -3.09
N GLU A 153 -10.99 4.45 -3.49
CA GLU A 153 -11.43 4.43 -4.90
C GLU A 153 -11.19 5.77 -5.59
N ARG A 154 -11.64 6.88 -4.97
CA ARG A 154 -11.44 8.22 -5.52
C ARG A 154 -9.95 8.56 -5.68
N MET A 155 -9.14 8.31 -4.66
CA MET A 155 -7.69 8.60 -4.72
C MET A 155 -7.02 7.71 -5.77
N GLY A 156 -7.37 6.42 -5.83
CA GLY A 156 -6.88 5.49 -6.85
C GLY A 156 -7.21 5.96 -8.27
N ASP A 157 -8.45 6.40 -8.52
CA ASP A 157 -8.87 6.97 -9.80
C ASP A 157 -8.10 8.23 -10.19
N GLU A 158 -7.87 9.13 -9.24
CA GLU A 158 -7.11 10.37 -9.45
C GLU A 158 -5.64 10.07 -9.77
N ILE A 159 -5.01 9.16 -9.02
CA ILE A 159 -3.63 8.72 -9.22
C ILE A 159 -3.48 7.99 -10.55
N ALA A 160 -4.37 7.04 -10.85
CA ALA A 160 -4.34 6.26 -12.10
C ALA A 160 -4.46 7.15 -13.33
N LYS A 161 -5.30 8.19 -13.29
CA LYS A 161 -5.41 9.17 -14.39
C LYS A 161 -4.09 9.90 -14.65
N GLN A 162 -3.36 10.28 -13.60
CA GLN A 162 -2.05 10.93 -13.76
C GLN A 162 -1.02 9.95 -14.32
N LEU A 163 -0.92 8.75 -13.76
CA LEU A 163 0.00 7.72 -14.22
C LEU A 163 -0.23 7.34 -15.69
N ILE A 164 -1.48 7.20 -16.12
CA ILE A 164 -1.83 6.92 -17.52
C ILE A 164 -1.43 8.10 -18.42
N ALA A 165 -1.68 9.34 -17.98
CA ALA A 165 -1.32 10.54 -18.73
C ALA A 165 0.21 10.68 -18.89
N ASP A 166 0.97 10.26 -17.88
CA ASP A 166 2.43 10.26 -17.86
C ASP A 166 3.03 9.05 -18.60
N GLY A 167 2.19 8.20 -19.18
CA GLY A 167 2.62 7.03 -19.94
C GLY A 167 3.27 5.95 -19.08
N VAL A 168 2.84 5.78 -17.83
CA VAL A 168 3.26 4.67 -16.97
C VAL A 168 2.59 3.38 -17.40
N GLN A 169 3.34 2.28 -17.52
CA GLN A 169 2.82 0.96 -17.90
C GLN A 169 2.67 0.01 -16.71
N ALA A 170 3.39 0.23 -15.62
CA ALA A 170 3.32 -0.61 -14.43
C ALA A 170 3.42 0.23 -13.16
N VAL A 171 2.75 -0.25 -12.12
CA VAL A 171 2.81 0.34 -10.78
C VAL A 171 3.18 -0.75 -9.79
N ILE A 172 4.14 -0.46 -8.93
CA ILE A 172 4.34 -1.22 -7.71
C ILE A 172 3.60 -0.46 -6.60
N ALA A 173 2.53 -1.07 -6.11
CA ALA A 173 1.81 -0.59 -4.94
C ALA A 173 2.41 -1.22 -3.68
N THR A 174 3.08 -0.42 -2.87
CA THR A 174 3.68 -0.88 -1.61
C THR A 174 2.75 -0.57 -0.43
N SER A 175 2.56 -1.56 0.43
CA SER A 175 1.94 -1.41 1.74
C SER A 175 2.81 -2.05 2.80
N THR A 176 2.59 -1.71 4.07
CA THR A 176 3.23 -2.38 5.20
C THR A 176 2.59 -3.71 5.55
#